data_AF-X1CW92-F1
#
_entry.id   AF-X1CW92-F1
#
_cell.length_a   1.000
_cell.length_b   1.000
_cell.length_c   1.000
_cell.angle_alpha   90.00
_cell.angle_beta   90.00
_cell.angle_gamma   90.00
#
_symmetry.space_group_name_H-M   'P 1'
#
loop_
_entity.id
_entity.type
_entity.pdbx_description
1 polymer ?
#
loop_
_entity_poly.entity_id
_entity_poly.type
_entity_poly.pdbx_seq_one_letter_code
_entity_poly.pdbx_strand_id
1 'polypeptide(L)'
;KAVELTLNNGREMRSGRRLGPRTGDPRSFADFPAFLSAFKRQLKALLERLIDCSNQADAARAAFEPTPYLSVLVDGCAESGRDVTAGGARYSYITVEGIALATAVDSLAAIKRLVYDDRRLSMDELLAALRANFDGYEELRQVLAHKAPKFGTDDPEVDDIAREISQFWTEEAFKHRSPATGRRYRGGYLSWNYWVAYAPSTAATPDGRRRGTFLSNGVCPVTGCDREGPTAAITSVGRLGLETAPNGASHTLNLSPSLLRDEEH
;
A
#
# COMPACT_ATOMS: atom_id res chain seq x y z
N LYS A 1 -3.95 2.38 -5.53
CA LYS A 1 -5.08 3.30 -5.87
C LYS A 1 -4.78 4.77 -5.58
N ALA A 2 -4.17 5.13 -4.43
CA ALA A 2 -3.84 6.54 -4.13
C ALA A 2 -3.01 7.26 -5.21
N VAL A 3 -2.03 6.57 -5.83
CA VAL A 3 -1.27 7.10 -6.99
C VAL A 3 -2.20 7.47 -8.15
N GLU A 4 -3.07 6.54 -8.57
CA GLU A 4 -4.07 6.75 -9.64
C GLU A 4 -4.97 7.96 -9.34
N LEU A 5 -5.47 8.08 -8.11
CA LEU A 5 -6.33 9.20 -7.71
C LEU A 5 -5.56 10.53 -7.72
N THR A 6 -4.29 10.54 -7.34
CA THR A 6 -3.45 11.75 -7.37
C THR A 6 -3.26 12.24 -8.80
N LEU A 7 -2.92 11.32 -9.71
CA LEU A 7 -2.76 11.56 -11.15
C LEU A 7 -4.06 11.92 -11.87
N ASN A 8 -5.22 11.77 -11.23
CA ASN A 8 -6.51 12.05 -11.83
C ASN A 8 -7.41 12.88 -10.92
N ASN A 9 -6.79 13.71 -10.08
CA ASN A 9 -7.42 14.69 -9.19
C ASN A 9 -8.65 14.12 -8.43
N GLY A 10 -8.46 12.98 -7.78
CA GLY A 10 -9.45 12.27 -6.95
C GLY A 10 -10.42 11.35 -7.71
N ARG A 11 -10.29 11.20 -9.02
CA ARG A 11 -11.16 10.33 -9.84
C ARG A 11 -10.46 9.03 -10.22
N GLU A 12 -11.20 7.93 -10.22
CA GLU A 12 -10.73 6.69 -10.82
C GLU A 12 -10.61 6.85 -12.35
N MET A 13 -9.53 6.34 -12.95
CA MET A 13 -9.27 6.47 -14.39
C MET A 13 -10.23 5.60 -15.23
N ARG A 14 -10.76 4.50 -14.68
CA ARG A 14 -11.68 3.60 -15.40
C ARG A 14 -13.11 4.14 -15.45
N SER A 15 -13.71 4.40 -14.29
CA SER A 15 -15.11 4.81 -14.21
C SER A 15 -15.31 6.32 -14.25
N GLY A 16 -14.25 7.12 -14.07
CA GLY A 16 -14.34 8.56 -13.86
C GLY A 16 -14.96 8.95 -12.51
N ARG A 17 -15.39 7.97 -11.70
CA ARG A 17 -16.04 8.21 -10.40
C ARG A 17 -15.04 8.84 -9.44
N ARG A 18 -15.49 9.88 -8.73
CA ARG A 18 -14.70 10.50 -7.69
C ARG A 18 -14.69 9.62 -6.45
N LEU A 19 -13.51 9.14 -6.07
CA LEU A 19 -13.31 8.33 -4.87
C LEU A 19 -12.60 9.10 -3.76
N GLY A 20 -11.74 10.06 -4.14
CA GLY A 20 -10.97 10.87 -3.20
C GLY A 20 -11.14 12.37 -3.41
N PRO A 21 -10.51 13.18 -2.53
CA PRO A 21 -10.62 14.64 -2.56
C PRO A 21 -10.02 15.25 -3.84
N ARG A 22 -10.31 16.52 -4.08
CA ARG A 22 -9.61 17.31 -5.10
C ARG A 22 -8.25 17.71 -4.54
N THR A 23 -7.19 17.14 -5.09
CA THR A 23 -5.80 17.39 -4.66
C THR A 23 -5.05 18.31 -5.61
N GLY A 24 -5.62 18.68 -6.75
CA GLY A 24 -5.01 19.53 -7.76
C GLY A 24 -4.86 18.80 -9.10
N ASP A 25 -4.60 19.56 -10.18
CA ASP A 25 -4.18 18.96 -11.45
C ASP A 25 -2.72 18.51 -11.29
N PRO A 26 -2.37 17.23 -11.50
CA PRO A 26 -0.98 16.76 -11.41
C PRO A 26 0.02 17.55 -12.28
N ARG A 27 -0.44 18.19 -13.35
CA ARG A 27 0.41 19.04 -14.22
C ARG A 27 0.84 20.35 -13.57
N SER A 28 0.11 20.79 -12.55
CA SER A 28 0.37 22.05 -11.84
C SER A 28 1.27 21.90 -10.61
N PHE A 29 1.62 20.67 -10.23
CA PHE A 29 2.54 20.47 -9.11
C PHE A 29 3.96 20.85 -9.53
N ALA A 30 4.56 21.80 -8.81
CA ALA A 30 5.87 22.35 -9.14
C ALA A 30 7.03 21.35 -8.92
N ASP A 31 6.88 20.46 -7.94
CA ASP A 31 7.91 19.52 -7.53
C ASP A 31 7.32 18.20 -6.99
N PHE A 32 8.21 17.23 -6.73
CA PHE A 32 7.82 15.94 -6.16
C PHE A 32 7.23 16.03 -4.75
N PRO A 33 7.76 16.86 -3.80
CA PRO A 33 7.11 17.06 -2.50
C PRO A 33 5.64 17.51 -2.59
N ALA A 34 5.30 18.43 -3.50
CA ALA A 34 3.93 18.84 -3.74
C ALA A 34 3.06 17.67 -4.25
N PHE A 35 3.59 16.87 -5.19
CA PHE A 35 2.94 15.64 -5.65
C PHE A 35 2.73 14.64 -4.51
N LEU A 36 3.75 14.40 -3.69
CA LEU A 36 3.72 13.45 -2.58
C LEU A 36 2.73 13.89 -1.49
N SER A 37 2.63 15.19 -1.21
CA SER A 37 1.60 15.76 -0.34
C SER A 37 0.18 15.50 -0.87
N ALA A 38 -0.04 15.69 -2.18
CA ALA A 38 -1.30 15.32 -2.82
C ALA A 38 -1.60 13.81 -2.72
N PHE A 39 -0.59 12.96 -2.90
CA PHE A 39 -0.69 11.51 -2.70
C PHE A 39 -1.09 11.15 -1.27
N LYS A 40 -0.41 11.71 -0.26
CA LYS A 40 -0.71 11.47 1.16
C LYS A 40 -2.15 11.87 1.51
N ARG A 41 -2.65 12.98 0.95
CA ARG A 41 -4.05 13.39 1.10
C ARG A 41 -5.04 12.40 0.48
N GLN A 42 -4.73 11.82 -0.68
CA GLN A 42 -5.55 10.76 -1.27
C GLN A 42 -5.53 9.48 -0.43
N LEU A 43 -4.34 9.07 0.03
CA LEU A 43 -4.16 7.87 0.84
C LEU A 43 -4.90 7.97 2.17
N LYS A 44 -4.78 9.10 2.87
CA LYS A 44 -5.52 9.39 4.09
C LYS A 44 -7.03 9.32 3.88
N ALA A 45 -7.56 9.96 2.83
CA ALA A 45 -9.00 9.94 2.57
C ALA A 45 -9.52 8.53 2.24
N LEU A 46 -8.73 7.70 1.57
CA LEU A 46 -9.07 6.29 1.33
C LEU A 46 -9.07 5.48 2.64
N LEU A 47 -8.10 5.73 3.51
CA LEU A 47 -8.00 5.09 4.83
C LEU A 47 -9.19 5.46 5.72
N GLU A 48 -9.52 6.75 5.83
CA GLU A 48 -10.67 7.23 6.61
C GLU A 48 -11.97 6.57 6.14
N ARG A 49 -12.18 6.50 4.82
CA ARG A 49 -13.35 5.84 4.24
C ARG A 49 -13.40 4.33 4.55
N LEU A 50 -12.26 3.66 4.56
CA LEU A 50 -12.18 2.25 4.94
C LEU A 50 -12.49 2.06 6.43
N ILE A 51 -11.98 2.94 7.28
CA ILE A 51 -12.26 2.96 8.72
C ILE A 51 -13.74 3.19 8.99
N ASP A 52 -14.41 4.08 8.25
CA ASP A 52 -15.85 4.31 8.39
C ASP A 52 -16.67 3.05 8.07
N CYS A 53 -16.33 2.33 6.99
CA CYS A 53 -16.95 1.05 6.67
C CYS A 53 -16.67 0.00 7.75
N SER A 54 -15.43 -0.06 8.25
CA SER A 54 -15.03 -0.99 9.31
C SER A 54 -15.74 -0.69 10.64
N ASN A 55 -15.97 0.57 10.98
CA ASN A 55 -16.70 0.97 12.18
C ASN A 55 -18.15 0.48 12.16
N GLN A 56 -18.80 0.51 10.98
CA GLN A 56 -20.16 -0.03 10.82
C GLN A 56 -20.17 -1.55 11.01
N ALA A 57 -19.19 -2.25 10.42
CA ALA A 57 -19.06 -3.70 10.59
C ALA A 57 -18.77 -4.08 12.05
N ASP A 58 -17.90 -3.35 12.73
CA ASP A 58 -17.57 -3.56 14.15
C ASP A 58 -18.80 -3.36 15.05
N ALA A 59 -19.58 -2.30 14.81
CA ALA A 59 -20.82 -2.05 15.53
C ALA A 59 -21.85 -3.17 15.30
N ALA A 60 -22.02 -3.63 14.06
CA ALA A 60 -22.92 -4.73 13.74
C ALA A 60 -22.49 -6.04 14.43
N ARG A 61 -21.20 -6.37 14.40
CA ARG A 61 -20.65 -7.57 15.06
C ARG A 61 -20.85 -7.52 16.58
N ALA A 62 -20.57 -6.38 17.20
CA ALA A 62 -20.76 -6.19 18.63
C ALA A 62 -22.23 -6.38 19.07
N ALA A 63 -23.19 -5.99 18.23
CA ALA A 63 -24.62 -6.06 18.54
C ALA A 63 -25.24 -7.42 18.22
N PHE A 64 -24.85 -8.06 17.11
CA PHE A 64 -25.57 -9.19 16.54
C PHE A 64 -24.78 -10.50 16.49
N GLU A 65 -23.46 -10.47 16.71
CA GLU A 65 -22.58 -11.65 16.65
C GLU A 65 -21.78 -11.84 17.95
N PRO A 66 -22.42 -11.91 19.15
CA PRO A 66 -21.70 -12.22 20.37
C PRO A 66 -21.14 -13.65 20.33
N THR A 67 -19.95 -13.84 20.87
CA THR A 67 -19.26 -15.14 20.90
C THR A 67 -18.94 -15.58 22.33
N PRO A 68 -19.95 -15.97 23.14
CA PRO A 68 -19.77 -16.22 24.56
C PRO A 68 -18.75 -17.32 24.88
N TYR A 69 -18.67 -18.36 24.03
CA TYR A 69 -17.67 -19.42 24.19
C TYR A 69 -16.23 -18.91 24.00
N LEU A 70 -16.00 -17.95 23.09
CA LEU A 70 -14.68 -17.33 22.96
C LEU A 70 -14.41 -16.38 24.13
N SER A 71 -15.43 -15.63 24.56
CA SER A 71 -15.33 -14.67 25.66
C SER A 71 -14.87 -15.30 26.98
N VAL A 72 -15.25 -16.55 27.28
CA VAL A 72 -14.76 -17.24 28.49
C VAL A 72 -13.28 -17.63 28.42
N LEU A 73 -12.67 -17.58 27.23
CA LEU A 73 -11.27 -17.93 26.98
C LEU A 73 -10.36 -16.72 26.80
N VAL A 74 -10.90 -15.49 26.92
CA VAL A 74 -10.17 -14.24 26.64
C VAL A 74 -10.20 -13.32 27.86
N ASP A 75 -9.00 -13.07 28.40
CA ASP A 75 -8.78 -12.15 29.52
C ASP A 75 -9.47 -10.79 29.31
N GLY A 76 -10.12 -10.30 30.38
CA GLY A 76 -10.86 -9.03 30.41
C GLY A 76 -12.36 -9.19 30.19
N CYS A 77 -12.81 -10.22 29.46
CA CYS A 77 -14.22 -10.37 29.13
C CYS A 77 -15.06 -10.70 30.38
N ALA A 78 -14.57 -11.61 31.21
CA ALA A 78 -15.22 -11.99 32.47
C ALA A 78 -15.25 -10.82 33.46
N GLU A 79 -14.13 -10.11 33.62
CA GLU A 79 -13.98 -8.98 34.54
C GLU A 79 -14.84 -7.77 34.13
N SER A 80 -14.99 -7.53 32.84
CA SER A 80 -15.81 -6.43 32.30
C SER A 80 -17.28 -6.79 32.14
N GLY A 81 -17.64 -8.08 32.20
CA GLY A 81 -18.99 -8.56 31.91
C GLY A 81 -19.43 -8.31 30.46
N ARG A 82 -18.48 -8.22 29.53
CA ARG A 82 -18.72 -7.91 28.12
C ARG A 82 -18.18 -9.01 27.20
N ASP A 83 -18.89 -9.26 26.11
CA ASP A 83 -18.42 -10.18 25.08
C ASP A 83 -17.16 -9.64 24.40
N VAL A 84 -16.30 -10.55 23.93
CA VAL A 84 -15.09 -10.23 23.17
C VAL A 84 -15.40 -9.39 21.94
N THR A 85 -16.56 -9.55 21.27
CA THR A 85 -16.97 -8.74 20.11
C THR A 85 -17.51 -7.37 20.50
N ALA A 86 -17.91 -7.17 21.76
CA ALA A 86 -18.35 -5.89 22.33
C ALA A 86 -17.26 -5.14 23.12
N GLY A 87 -15.99 -5.55 22.98
CA GLY A 87 -14.84 -4.87 23.57
C GLY A 87 -14.49 -5.35 24.99
N GLY A 88 -14.87 -6.59 25.35
CA GLY A 88 -14.54 -7.17 26.64
C GLY A 88 -13.05 -7.48 26.84
N ALA A 89 -12.29 -7.75 25.77
CA ALA A 89 -10.89 -8.16 25.89
C ALA A 89 -9.99 -7.05 26.46
N ARG A 90 -9.04 -7.45 27.33
CA ARG A 90 -8.07 -6.56 27.99
C ARG A 90 -7.29 -5.68 27.01
N TYR A 91 -6.93 -6.24 25.85
CA TYR A 91 -6.33 -5.50 24.74
C TYR A 91 -7.15 -5.76 23.49
N SER A 92 -7.64 -4.68 22.87
CA SER A 92 -8.60 -4.79 21.78
C SER A 92 -8.22 -3.88 20.61
N TYR A 93 -7.95 -4.48 19.44
CA TYR A 93 -7.50 -3.80 18.23
C TYR A 93 -8.34 -4.20 17.02
N ILE A 94 -8.42 -3.32 16.03
CA ILE A 94 -8.91 -3.63 14.67
C ILE A 94 -7.76 -3.42 13.71
N THR A 95 -7.67 -4.25 12.68
CA THR A 95 -6.53 -4.25 11.74
C THR A 95 -6.93 -3.60 10.42
N VAL A 96 -5.97 -2.87 9.83
CA VAL A 96 -6.04 -2.38 8.45
C VAL A 96 -4.81 -2.88 7.72
N GLU A 97 -5.02 -3.51 6.56
CA GLU A 97 -3.94 -4.08 5.76
C GLU A 97 -3.59 -3.18 4.58
N GLY A 98 -2.32 -2.80 4.50
CA GLY A 98 -1.70 -2.20 3.33
C GLY A 98 -1.47 -3.25 2.25
N ILE A 99 -1.77 -2.90 1.00
CA ILE A 99 -1.62 -3.78 -0.17
C ILE A 99 -0.90 -3.00 -1.26
N ALA A 100 -0.04 -3.68 -2.02
CA ALA A 100 0.68 -3.13 -3.17
C ALA A 100 1.68 -2.01 -2.82
N LEU A 101 2.43 -2.18 -1.71
CA LEU A 101 3.43 -1.22 -1.25
C LEU A 101 4.46 -0.91 -2.35
N ALA A 102 5.21 -1.92 -2.81
CA ALA A 102 6.25 -1.74 -3.82
C ALA A 102 5.71 -1.17 -5.14
N THR A 103 4.52 -1.59 -5.60
CA THR A 103 3.88 -0.98 -6.79
C THR A 103 3.67 0.53 -6.61
N ALA A 104 3.25 0.97 -5.42
CA ALA A 104 3.07 2.40 -5.13
C ALA A 104 4.41 3.13 -5.02
N VAL A 105 5.39 2.52 -4.33
CA VAL A 105 6.75 3.05 -4.15
C VAL A 105 7.44 3.22 -5.50
N ASP A 106 7.51 2.18 -6.31
CA ASP A 106 8.12 2.20 -7.65
C ASP A 106 7.46 3.23 -8.56
N SER A 107 6.13 3.39 -8.44
CA SER A 107 5.41 4.42 -9.19
C SER A 107 5.81 5.84 -8.78
N LEU A 108 5.97 6.07 -7.48
CA LEU A 108 6.37 7.36 -6.94
C LEU A 108 7.84 7.66 -7.25
N ALA A 109 8.72 6.68 -7.12
CA ALA A 109 10.13 6.77 -7.50
C ALA A 109 10.30 7.07 -9.00
N ALA A 110 9.53 6.40 -9.86
CA ALA A 110 9.52 6.67 -11.30
C ALA A 110 9.06 8.10 -11.62
N ILE A 111 8.00 8.59 -10.96
CA ILE A 111 7.54 9.98 -11.11
C ILE A 111 8.60 10.98 -10.64
N LYS A 112 9.16 10.78 -9.43
CA LYS A 112 10.22 11.62 -8.89
C LYS A 112 11.37 11.74 -9.88
N ARG A 113 11.92 10.59 -10.30
CA ARG A 113 13.11 10.53 -11.15
C ARG A 113 12.84 11.08 -12.55
N LEU A 114 11.84 10.56 -13.25
CA LEU A 114 11.68 10.85 -14.69
C LEU A 114 10.95 12.14 -14.99
N VAL A 115 10.02 12.56 -14.12
CA VAL A 115 9.22 13.78 -14.34
C VAL A 115 9.85 15.00 -13.67
N TYR A 116 10.27 14.87 -12.41
CA TYR A 116 10.72 16.03 -11.62
C TYR A 116 12.24 16.23 -11.63
N ASP A 117 13.02 15.18 -11.39
CA ASP A 117 14.48 15.28 -11.27
C ASP A 117 15.13 15.38 -12.65
N ASP A 118 14.97 14.35 -13.50
CA ASP A 118 15.63 14.26 -14.81
C ASP A 118 14.86 15.03 -15.90
N ARG A 119 13.58 15.33 -15.68
CA ARG A 119 12.65 15.98 -16.65
C ARG A 119 12.64 15.34 -18.04
N ARG A 120 12.81 14.02 -18.08
CA ARG A 120 12.82 13.21 -19.32
C ARG A 120 11.42 12.80 -19.79
N LEU A 121 10.43 12.91 -18.92
CA LEU A 121 9.04 12.55 -19.18
C LEU A 121 8.14 13.69 -18.72
N SER A 122 7.26 14.18 -19.60
CA SER A 122 6.26 15.16 -19.18
C SER A 122 5.10 14.49 -18.43
N MET A 123 4.47 15.22 -17.50
CA MET A 123 3.28 14.71 -16.81
C MET A 123 2.14 14.40 -17.79
N ASP A 124 1.99 15.18 -18.87
CA ASP A 124 0.97 14.92 -19.90
C ASP A 124 1.18 13.60 -20.63
N GLU A 125 2.42 13.33 -21.05
CA GLU A 125 2.78 12.08 -21.71
C GLU A 125 2.57 10.87 -20.79
N LEU A 126 2.97 10.98 -19.53
CA LEU A 126 2.70 9.94 -18.53
C LEU A 126 1.19 9.68 -18.39
N LEU A 127 0.37 10.73 -18.25
CA LEU A 127 -1.08 10.58 -18.12
C LEU A 127 -1.72 9.96 -19.37
N ALA A 128 -1.26 10.33 -20.56
CA ALA A 128 -1.73 9.76 -21.82
C ALA A 128 -1.43 8.25 -21.88
N ALA A 129 -0.18 7.86 -21.58
CA ALA A 129 0.25 6.47 -21.56
C ALA A 129 -0.53 5.62 -20.55
N LEU A 130 -0.75 6.12 -19.33
CA LEU A 130 -1.51 5.41 -18.30
C LEU A 130 -2.98 5.21 -18.69
N ARG A 131 -3.62 6.23 -19.27
CA ARG A 131 -5.01 6.13 -19.77
C ARG A 131 -5.14 5.13 -20.92
N ALA A 132 -4.15 5.10 -21.81
CA ALA A 132 -4.05 4.13 -22.89
C ALA A 132 -3.65 2.72 -22.42
N ASN A 133 -3.42 2.51 -21.11
CA ASN A 133 -2.89 1.24 -20.59
C ASN A 133 -1.57 0.81 -21.28
N PHE A 134 -0.76 1.81 -21.66
CA PHE A 134 0.45 1.70 -22.47
C PHE A 134 0.25 1.22 -23.92
N ASP A 135 -0.98 1.17 -24.43
CA ASP A 135 -1.23 0.91 -25.85
C ASP A 135 -0.69 2.08 -26.70
N GLY A 136 0.23 1.80 -27.63
CA GLY A 136 0.99 2.81 -28.37
C GLY A 136 2.13 3.49 -27.58
N TYR A 137 2.40 3.09 -26.32
CA TYR A 137 3.44 3.68 -25.45
C TYR A 137 4.38 2.61 -24.87
N GLU A 138 4.68 1.55 -25.63
CA GLU A 138 5.47 0.43 -25.12
C GLU A 138 6.91 0.83 -24.77
N GLU A 139 7.55 1.70 -25.55
CA GLU A 139 8.89 2.21 -25.25
C GLU A 139 8.94 2.91 -23.89
N LEU A 140 7.98 3.81 -23.64
CA LEU A 140 7.84 4.48 -22.35
C LEU A 140 7.60 3.48 -21.22
N ARG A 141 6.74 2.48 -21.44
CA ARG A 141 6.49 1.42 -20.45
C ARG A 141 7.77 0.67 -20.09
N GLN A 142 8.62 0.35 -21.07
CA GLN A 142 9.89 -0.33 -20.86
C GLN A 142 10.88 0.55 -20.08
N VAL A 143 10.91 1.85 -20.35
CA VAL A 143 11.69 2.81 -19.55
C VAL A 143 11.21 2.81 -18.09
N LEU A 144 9.90 2.90 -17.85
CA LEU A 144 9.34 2.87 -16.48
C LEU A 144 9.59 1.53 -15.77
N ALA A 145 9.50 0.42 -16.49
CA ALA A 145 9.67 -0.93 -15.91
C ALA A 145 11.13 -1.31 -15.63
N HIS A 146 12.09 -0.79 -16.40
CA HIS A 146 13.48 -1.27 -16.35
C HIS A 146 14.53 -0.21 -16.08
N LYS A 147 14.23 1.08 -16.29
CA LYS A 147 15.20 2.18 -16.13
C LYS A 147 14.86 3.12 -14.98
N ALA A 148 13.62 3.10 -14.49
CA ALA A 148 13.28 3.79 -13.25
C ALA A 148 13.79 2.99 -12.03
N PRO A 149 14.16 3.66 -10.93
CA PRO A 149 14.51 3.01 -9.66
C PRO A 149 13.39 2.09 -9.15
N LYS A 150 13.76 1.01 -8.46
CA LYS A 150 12.85 -0.02 -7.95
C LYS A 150 13.13 -0.34 -6.49
N PHE A 151 12.07 -0.63 -5.75
CA PHE A 151 12.17 -1.09 -4.37
C PHE A 151 12.71 -2.52 -4.34
N GLY A 152 13.56 -2.84 -3.36
CA GLY A 152 14.18 -4.15 -3.24
C GLY A 152 15.56 -4.27 -3.87
N THR A 153 16.18 -3.14 -4.27
CA THR A 153 17.53 -3.09 -4.85
C THR A 153 18.55 -2.35 -3.97
N ASP A 154 18.25 -2.14 -2.68
CA ASP A 154 19.05 -1.33 -1.74
C ASP A 154 19.36 0.09 -2.25
N ASP A 155 18.38 0.70 -2.93
CA ASP A 155 18.43 2.11 -3.34
C ASP A 155 17.90 2.99 -2.20
N PRO A 156 18.74 3.81 -1.53
CA PRO A 156 18.32 4.61 -0.40
C PRO A 156 17.18 5.59 -0.73
N GLU A 157 17.13 6.15 -1.94
CA GLU A 157 16.08 7.10 -2.31
C GLU A 157 14.71 6.41 -2.41
N VAL A 158 14.68 5.19 -2.94
CA VAL A 158 13.45 4.41 -3.09
C VAL A 158 13.01 3.85 -1.74
N ASP A 159 13.96 3.39 -0.93
CA ASP A 159 13.70 2.87 0.40
C ASP A 159 13.19 3.96 1.36
N ASP A 160 13.68 5.19 1.24
CA ASP A 160 13.16 6.33 2.01
C ASP A 160 11.73 6.69 1.62
N ILE A 161 11.38 6.65 0.33
CA ILE A 161 9.98 6.80 -0.12
C ILE A 161 9.12 5.69 0.49
N ALA A 162 9.61 4.44 0.48
CA ALA A 162 8.89 3.31 1.05
C ALA A 162 8.64 3.46 2.55
N ARG A 163 9.67 3.85 3.30
CA ARG A 163 9.59 4.15 4.74
C ARG A 163 8.61 5.28 5.04
N GLU A 164 8.70 6.39 4.31
CA GLU A 164 7.84 7.56 4.50
C GLU A 164 6.37 7.22 4.27
N ILE A 165 6.06 6.43 3.24
CA ILE A 165 4.69 5.99 2.97
C ILE A 165 4.22 5.05 4.08
N SER A 166 5.05 4.06 4.41
CA SER A 166 4.75 3.04 5.41
C SER A 166 4.39 3.66 6.75
N GLN A 167 5.28 4.46 7.32
CA GLN A 167 5.05 5.14 8.59
C GLN A 167 3.86 6.09 8.53
N PHE A 168 3.71 6.86 7.44
CA PHE A 168 2.60 7.79 7.31
C PHE A 168 1.23 7.12 7.46
N TRP A 169 0.94 6.07 6.69
CA TRP A 169 -0.41 5.51 6.70
C TRP A 169 -0.70 4.69 7.96
N THR A 170 0.31 4.01 8.51
CA THR A 170 0.17 3.19 9.72
C THR A 170 -0.05 4.08 10.95
N GLU A 171 0.69 5.19 11.05
CA GLU A 171 0.50 6.19 12.09
C GLU A 171 -0.86 6.89 11.96
N GLU A 172 -1.28 7.24 10.73
CA GLU A 172 -2.63 7.77 10.50
C GLU A 172 -3.69 6.78 10.97
N ALA A 173 -3.57 5.48 10.64
CA ALA A 173 -4.51 4.46 11.08
C ALA A 173 -4.59 4.35 12.61
N PHE A 174 -3.43 4.42 13.29
CA PHE A 174 -3.35 4.29 14.74
C PHE A 174 -4.06 5.40 15.53
N LYS A 175 -4.31 6.55 14.89
CA LYS A 175 -5.05 7.68 15.48
C LYS A 175 -6.54 7.36 15.69
N HIS A 176 -7.08 6.36 15.00
CA HIS A 176 -8.50 6.04 15.04
C HIS A 176 -8.86 4.97 16.08
N ARG A 177 -10.08 5.07 16.60
CA ARG A 177 -10.74 4.04 17.41
C ARG A 177 -12.16 3.80 16.90
N SER A 178 -12.63 2.56 17.02
CA SER A 178 -14.05 2.24 16.78
C SER A 178 -14.92 2.95 17.82
N PRO A 179 -15.95 3.73 17.41
CA PRO A 179 -16.87 4.35 18.33
C PRO A 179 -17.71 3.34 19.13
N ALA A 180 -18.00 2.17 18.56
CA ALA A 180 -18.86 1.18 19.18
C ALA A 180 -18.17 0.39 20.30
N THR A 181 -16.89 0.08 20.13
CA THR A 181 -16.17 -0.85 21.01
C THR A 181 -14.91 -0.27 21.63
N GLY A 182 -14.51 0.95 21.26
CA GLY A 182 -13.30 1.60 21.74
C GLY A 182 -11.99 0.99 21.22
N ARG A 183 -12.07 -0.05 20.37
CA ARG A 183 -10.93 -0.74 19.75
C ARG A 183 -10.07 0.23 18.96
N ARG A 184 -8.75 0.16 19.15
CA ARG A 184 -7.81 0.99 18.38
C ARG A 184 -7.46 0.33 17.05
N TYR A 185 -7.41 1.12 15.99
CA TYR A 185 -6.94 0.62 14.69
C TYR A 185 -5.41 0.46 14.69
N ARG A 186 -4.88 -0.52 13.96
CA ARG A 186 -3.45 -0.70 13.72
C ARG A 186 -3.19 -1.20 12.30
N GLY A 187 -2.08 -0.76 11.71
CA GLY A 187 -1.68 -1.15 10.36
C GLY A 187 -0.84 -2.43 10.31
N GLY A 188 -0.93 -3.15 9.20
CA GLY A 188 -0.05 -4.25 8.78
C GLY A 188 0.01 -4.43 7.27
N TYR A 189 0.77 -5.42 6.82
CA TYR A 189 0.93 -5.76 5.40
C TYR A 189 0.65 -7.24 5.13
N LEU A 190 -0.55 -7.70 5.49
CA LEU A 190 -1.04 -9.04 5.18
C LEU A 190 -2.01 -8.97 3.98
N SER A 191 -1.45 -9.02 2.76
CA SER A 191 -2.21 -8.84 1.52
C SER A 191 -2.89 -10.08 0.97
N TRP A 192 -2.63 -11.27 1.54
CA TRP A 192 -3.21 -12.55 1.09
C TRP A 192 -3.17 -12.69 -0.45
N ASN A 193 -4.33 -12.82 -1.10
CA ASN A 193 -4.50 -12.86 -2.56
C ASN A 193 -5.07 -11.54 -3.12
N TYR A 194 -5.19 -10.48 -2.32
CA TYR A 194 -5.78 -9.20 -2.76
C TYR A 194 -4.94 -8.50 -3.84
N TRP A 195 -3.62 -8.75 -3.86
CA TRP A 195 -2.71 -8.25 -4.90
C TRP A 195 -3.05 -8.81 -6.30
N VAL A 196 -3.70 -9.98 -6.37
CA VAL A 196 -4.31 -10.56 -7.58
C VAL A 196 -5.72 -10.00 -7.79
N ALA A 197 -6.56 -10.04 -6.76
CA ALA A 197 -7.97 -9.65 -6.86
C ALA A 197 -8.17 -8.18 -7.30
N TYR A 198 -7.26 -7.28 -6.91
CA TYR A 198 -7.33 -5.86 -7.25
C TYR A 198 -6.55 -5.47 -8.52
N ALA A 199 -5.87 -6.41 -9.16
CA ALA A 199 -5.14 -6.15 -10.40
C ALA A 199 -6.04 -5.65 -11.56
N PRO A 200 -7.25 -6.21 -11.80
CA PRO A 200 -8.13 -5.76 -12.89
C PRO A 200 -8.78 -4.40 -12.62
N SER A 201 -8.98 -4.04 -11.35
CA SER A 201 -9.62 -2.78 -10.94
C SER A 201 -8.63 -1.62 -10.76
N THR A 202 -7.32 -1.91 -10.72
CA THR A 202 -6.28 -0.87 -10.62
C THR A 202 -5.79 -0.51 -12.01
N ALA A 203 -5.89 0.76 -12.39
CA ALA A 203 -5.41 1.27 -13.69
C ALA A 203 -3.90 1.04 -13.86
N ALA A 204 -3.38 1.18 -15.08
CA ALA A 204 -1.94 1.15 -15.31
C ALA A 204 -1.22 2.11 -14.35
N THR A 205 -0.03 1.73 -13.90
CA THR A 205 0.72 2.48 -12.89
C THR A 205 2.07 2.97 -13.42
N PRO A 206 2.59 4.10 -12.91
CA PRO A 206 3.87 4.68 -13.33
C PRO A 206 5.09 3.76 -13.12
N ASP A 207 4.97 2.64 -12.41
CA ASP A 207 6.01 1.61 -12.33
C ASP A 207 6.16 0.77 -13.62
N GLY A 208 5.32 1.02 -14.64
CA GLY A 208 5.30 0.29 -15.91
C GLY A 208 4.36 -0.92 -15.93
N ARG A 209 3.61 -1.15 -14.84
CA ARG A 209 2.61 -2.23 -14.74
C ARG A 209 1.36 -1.86 -15.54
N ARG A 210 0.92 -2.77 -16.42
CA ARG A 210 -0.38 -2.68 -17.12
C ARG A 210 -1.52 -3.03 -16.16
N ARG A 211 -2.70 -2.46 -16.41
CA ARG A 211 -3.95 -2.89 -15.76
C ARG A 211 -4.19 -4.39 -16.01
N GLY A 212 -4.65 -5.09 -14.97
CA GLY A 212 -4.85 -6.54 -15.02
C GLY A 212 -3.62 -7.37 -14.66
N THR A 213 -2.41 -6.82 -14.74
CA THR A 213 -1.20 -7.49 -14.24
C THR A 213 -1.13 -7.40 -12.72
N PHE A 214 -0.58 -8.40 -12.06
CA PHE A 214 -0.56 -8.45 -10.60
C PHE A 214 0.17 -7.26 -9.94
N LEU A 215 -0.27 -6.89 -8.74
CA LEU A 215 0.35 -5.89 -7.88
C LEU A 215 1.46 -6.52 -7.02
N SER A 216 2.23 -5.73 -6.26
CA SER A 216 3.18 -6.31 -5.30
C SER A 216 2.47 -6.98 -4.11
N ASN A 217 3.06 -8.06 -3.60
CA ASN A 217 2.54 -8.86 -2.48
C ASN A 217 3.23 -8.46 -1.16
N GLY A 218 2.46 -8.19 -0.11
CA GLY A 218 2.96 -7.83 1.21
C GLY A 218 3.90 -6.65 1.16
N VAL A 219 5.07 -6.82 1.78
CA VAL A 219 6.20 -5.89 1.68
C VAL A 219 7.26 -6.36 0.69
N CYS A 220 6.96 -7.35 -0.16
CA CYS A 220 7.90 -7.83 -1.16
C CYS A 220 8.12 -6.76 -2.26
N PRO A 221 9.31 -6.74 -2.87
CA PRO A 221 9.53 -6.08 -4.16
C PRO A 221 8.49 -6.51 -5.21
N VAL A 222 8.25 -5.67 -6.22
CA VAL A 222 7.47 -6.10 -7.39
C VAL A 222 8.19 -7.28 -8.03
N THR A 223 7.45 -8.34 -8.39
CA THR A 223 8.02 -9.56 -8.96
C THR A 223 8.94 -9.26 -10.14
N GLY A 224 10.21 -9.66 -10.05
CA GLY A 224 11.22 -9.46 -11.09
C GLY A 224 11.91 -8.08 -11.08
N CYS A 225 11.67 -7.28 -10.05
CA CYS A 225 12.34 -5.98 -9.83
C CYS A 225 13.47 -6.05 -8.80
N ASP A 226 13.53 -7.10 -7.99
CA ASP A 226 14.58 -7.47 -7.04
C ASP A 226 15.83 -8.01 -7.76
N ARG A 227 16.55 -7.14 -8.48
CA ARG A 227 17.64 -7.53 -9.38
C ARG A 227 19.04 -7.55 -8.75
N GLU A 228 19.19 -6.99 -7.56
CA GLU A 228 20.46 -6.91 -6.82
C GLU A 228 20.61 -8.03 -5.77
N GLY A 229 19.82 -9.10 -5.91
CA GLY A 229 19.89 -10.30 -5.07
C GLY A 229 19.10 -10.20 -3.76
N PRO A 230 19.00 -11.33 -3.02
CA PRO A 230 18.17 -11.43 -1.81
C PRO A 230 18.64 -10.52 -0.68
N THR A 231 19.95 -10.28 -0.55
CA THR A 231 20.48 -9.36 0.47
C THR A 231 19.97 -7.94 0.27
N ALA A 232 19.99 -7.43 -0.97
CA ALA A 232 19.47 -6.10 -1.27
C ALA A 232 17.96 -6.01 -0.99
N ALA A 233 17.20 -7.05 -1.39
CA ALA A 233 15.76 -7.11 -1.12
C ALA A 233 15.44 -7.10 0.39
N ILE A 234 16.18 -7.89 1.19
CA ILE A 234 16.01 -7.92 2.66
C ILE A 234 16.38 -6.57 3.27
N THR A 235 17.50 -5.96 2.85
CA THR A 235 17.95 -4.65 3.34
C THR A 235 16.91 -3.57 3.08
N SER A 236 16.38 -3.48 1.85
CA SER A 236 15.31 -2.54 1.51
C SER A 236 14.06 -2.73 2.38
N VAL A 237 13.64 -3.99 2.61
CA VAL A 237 12.50 -4.27 3.49
C VAL A 237 12.79 -3.94 4.96
N GLY A 238 14.02 -4.16 5.42
CA GLY A 238 14.45 -3.79 6.77
C GLY A 238 14.36 -2.28 7.03
N ARG A 239 14.39 -1.44 6.00
CA ARG A 239 14.29 0.03 6.11
C ARG A 239 12.86 0.57 6.17
N LEU A 240 11.82 -0.28 6.07
CA LEU A 240 10.43 0.18 5.99
C LEU A 240 9.85 0.86 7.23
N GLY A 241 10.53 0.82 8.38
CA GLY A 241 10.01 1.38 9.63
C GLY A 241 8.78 0.62 10.17
N LEU A 242 8.90 -0.71 10.26
CA LEU A 242 7.80 -1.62 10.62
C LEU A 242 7.35 -1.53 12.09
N GLU A 243 8.06 -0.79 12.94
CA GLU A 243 7.65 -0.50 14.32
C GLU A 243 6.29 0.20 14.40
N THR A 244 5.89 0.92 13.34
CA THR A 244 4.58 1.56 13.21
C THR A 244 3.49 0.62 12.68
N ALA A 245 3.86 -0.58 12.20
CA ALA A 245 2.97 -1.59 11.62
C ALA A 245 2.84 -2.86 12.49
N PRO A 246 2.38 -2.75 13.76
CA PRO A 246 2.46 -3.83 14.74
C PRO A 246 1.53 -5.02 14.45
N ASN A 247 0.71 -4.95 13.41
CA ASN A 247 -0.07 -6.10 12.98
C ASN A 247 0.77 -7.14 12.22
N GLY A 248 1.96 -6.76 11.76
CA GLY A 248 2.89 -7.63 11.05
C GLY A 248 2.97 -7.32 9.55
N ALA A 249 4.01 -7.87 8.92
CA ALA A 249 4.29 -7.72 7.52
C ALA A 249 4.73 -9.06 6.91
N SER A 250 4.28 -9.35 5.69
CA SER A 250 4.68 -10.55 4.97
C SER A 250 5.74 -10.24 3.92
N HIS A 251 6.89 -10.89 4.01
CA HIS A 251 7.94 -10.89 3.00
C HIS A 251 8.19 -12.33 2.53
N THR A 252 8.23 -12.55 1.23
CA THR A 252 8.44 -13.87 0.63
C THR A 252 9.63 -13.82 -0.30
N LEU A 253 10.62 -14.69 -0.07
CA LEU A 253 11.76 -14.91 -0.94
C LEU A 253 11.58 -16.23 -1.68
N ASN A 254 11.93 -16.25 -2.95
CA ASN A 254 11.99 -17.47 -3.75
C ASN A 254 13.45 -17.77 -4.06
N LEU A 255 13.92 -18.94 -3.63
CA LEU A 255 15.28 -19.41 -3.90
C LEU A 255 15.21 -20.61 -4.83
N SER A 256 16.13 -20.68 -5.78
CA SER A 256 16.31 -21.90 -6.56
C SER A 256 16.74 -23.03 -5.61
N PRO A 257 16.14 -24.24 -5.67
CA PRO A 257 16.60 -25.37 -4.86
C PRO A 257 18.09 -25.71 -5.06
N SER A 258 18.66 -25.35 -6.23
CA SER A 258 20.09 -25.52 -6.50
C SER A 258 20.99 -24.67 -5.60
N LEU A 259 20.49 -23.53 -5.11
CA LEU A 259 21.19 -22.63 -4.20
C LEU A 259 21.09 -23.07 -2.74
N LEU A 260 20.53 -24.25 -2.45
CA LEU A 260 20.40 -24.77 -1.08
C LEU A 260 20.88 -26.22 -1.01
N ARG A 261 21.66 -26.65 -2.01
CA ARG A 261 22.01 -28.06 -2.20
C ARG A 261 23.16 -28.50 -1.31
N ASP A 262 24.07 -27.61 -1.01
CA ASP A 262 25.23 -27.83 -0.15
C ASP A 262 25.40 -26.65 0.81
N GLU A 263 26.34 -26.77 1.74
CA GLU A 263 26.53 -25.80 2.83
C GLU A 263 27.10 -24.45 2.36
N GLU A 264 27.70 -24.41 1.16
CA GLU A 264 28.43 -23.25 0.66
C GLU A 264 27.57 -22.35 -0.25
N HIS A 265 26.47 -22.89 -0.80
CA HIS A 265 25.52 -22.17 -1.68
C HIS A 265 24.26 -21.72 -0.93
#